data_AF-T0N0Y0-F1
#
_entry.id   AF-T0N0Y0-F1
#
_cell.length_a   1.000
_cell.length_b   1.000
_cell.length_c   1.000
_cell.angle_alpha   90.00
_cell.angle_beta   90.00
_cell.angle_gamma   90.00
#
_symmetry.space_group_name_H-M   'P 1'
#
loop_
_entity.id
_entity.type
_entity.pdbx_description
1 polymer ?
#
loop_
_entity_poly.entity_id
_entity_poly.type
_entity_poly.pdbx_seq_one_letter_code
_entity_poly.pdbx_strand_id
1 'polypeptide(L)'
;MEAEKSSNGKLQRILTKFTYNNATIAIGLFFVISGLSYYFAWAEYFDAWTDPGLYSLVVVLLAFGIMAIILGETKKRISTVKR
;
A
#
# COMPACT_ATOMS: atom_id res chain seq x y z
N MET A 1 21.70 26.70 20.31
CA MET A 1 21.47 25.25 20.50
C MET A 1 19.98 24.87 20.48
N GLU A 2 19.04 25.68 20.97
CA GLU A 2 17.60 25.38 20.93
C GLU A 2 16.95 25.49 19.53
N ALA A 3 17.39 26.45 18.71
CA ALA A 3 16.86 26.66 17.36
C ALA A 3 17.16 25.48 16.41
N GLU A 4 18.31 24.84 16.56
CA GLU A 4 18.74 23.69 15.74
C GLU A 4 17.94 22.42 16.07
N LYS A 5 17.65 22.19 17.36
CA LYS A 5 16.85 21.05 17.84
C LYS A 5 15.38 21.15 17.39
N SER A 6 14.83 22.36 17.35
CA SER A 6 13.48 22.64 16.85
C SER A 6 13.36 22.44 15.34
N SER A 7 14.38 22.87 14.57
CA SER A 7 14.46 22.65 13.12
C SER A 7 14.52 21.15 12.77
N ASN A 8 15.38 20.40 13.46
CA ASN A 8 15.50 18.96 13.28
C ASN A 8 14.21 18.21 13.65
N GLY A 9 13.51 18.61 14.71
CA GLY A 9 12.22 17.99 15.08
C GLY A 9 11.10 18.22 14.06
N LYS A 10 11.08 19.38 13.38
CA LYS A 10 10.13 19.67 12.30
C LYS A 10 10.45 18.87 11.04
N LEU A 11 11.72 18.79 10.66
CA LEU A 11 12.19 17.99 9.52
C LEU A 11 11.85 16.51 9.70
N GLN A 12 12.15 15.93 10.88
CA GLN A 12 11.81 14.54 11.21
C GLN A 12 10.31 14.25 11.07
N ARG A 13 9.44 15.17 11.51
CA ARG A 13 7.98 15.03 11.38
C ARG A 13 7.48 15.10 9.94
N ILE A 14 8.13 15.89 9.09
CA ILE A 14 7.77 16.00 7.66
C ILE A 14 8.22 14.74 6.91
N LEU A 15 9.45 14.29 7.16
CA LEU A 15 10.00 13.07 6.55
C LEU A 15 9.17 11.84 6.95
N THR A 16 8.84 11.67 8.23
CA THR A 16 8.04 10.53 8.70
C THR A 16 6.62 10.52 8.11
N LYS A 17 5.95 11.68 7.98
CA LYS A 17 4.64 11.77 7.32
C LYS A 17 4.70 11.41 5.83
N PHE A 18 5.72 11.89 5.13
CA PHE A 18 5.88 11.67 3.70
C PHE A 18 6.21 10.20 3.41
N THR A 19 7.13 9.62 4.18
CA THR A 19 7.49 8.20 4.08
C THR A 19 6.31 7.29 4.41
N TYR A 20 5.54 7.60 5.46
CA TYR A 20 4.44 6.74 5.88
C TYR A 20 3.33 6.61 4.82
N ASN A 21 2.88 7.72 4.23
CA ASN A 21 1.81 7.67 3.23
C ASN A 21 2.26 6.96 1.94
N ASN A 22 3.48 7.21 1.49
CA ASN A 22 4.02 6.53 0.32
C ASN A 22 4.25 5.04 0.58
N ALA A 23 4.61 4.66 1.81
CA ALA A 23 4.76 3.27 2.22
C ALA A 23 3.41 2.52 2.19
N THR A 24 2.31 3.12 2.64
CA THR A 24 0.98 2.47 2.58
C THR A 24 0.57 2.16 1.15
N ILE A 25 0.80 3.10 0.22
CA ILE A 25 0.49 2.92 -1.21
C ILE A 25 1.40 1.84 -1.82
N ALA A 26 2.71 1.86 -1.49
CA ALA A 26 3.65 0.86 -1.97
C ALA A 26 3.30 -0.55 -1.50
N ILE A 27 2.90 -0.72 -0.23
CA ILE A 27 2.42 -2.00 0.32
C ILE A 27 1.14 -2.46 -0.41
N GLY A 28 0.21 -1.53 -0.66
CA GLY A 28 -1.01 -1.85 -1.40
C GLY A 28 -0.73 -2.32 -2.83
N LEU A 29 0.16 -1.64 -3.56
CA LEU A 29 0.61 -2.05 -4.88
C LEU A 29 1.30 -3.42 -4.84
N PHE A 30 2.13 -3.68 -3.84
CA PHE A 30 2.77 -4.98 -3.65
C PHE A 30 1.74 -6.11 -3.50
N PHE A 31 0.68 -5.92 -2.72
CA PHE A 31 -0.39 -6.92 -2.60
C PHE A 31 -1.15 -7.14 -3.90
N VAL A 32 -1.43 -6.08 -4.65
CA VAL A 32 -2.11 -6.20 -5.95
C VAL A 32 -1.25 -6.96 -6.95
N ILE A 33 0.01 -6.56 -7.09
CA ILE A 33 0.94 -7.17 -8.05
C ILE A 33 1.23 -8.63 -7.66
N SER A 34 1.49 -8.90 -6.39
CA SER A 34 1.74 -10.27 -5.92
C SER A 34 0.51 -11.16 -6.08
N GLY A 35 -0.70 -10.67 -5.76
CA GLY A 35 -1.95 -11.41 -5.97
C GLY A 35 -2.19 -11.76 -7.45
N LEU A 36 -2.02 -10.80 -8.36
CA LEU A 36 -2.16 -11.04 -9.80
C LEU A 36 -1.09 -12.00 -10.33
N SER A 37 0.17 -11.78 -9.96
CA SER A 37 1.29 -12.61 -10.42
C SER A 37 1.14 -14.05 -9.97
N TYR A 38 0.72 -14.24 -8.72
CA TYR A 38 0.41 -15.56 -8.16
C TYR A 38 -0.76 -16.24 -8.87
N TYR A 39 -1.85 -15.50 -9.14
CA TYR A 39 -2.99 -16.03 -9.90
C TYR A 39 -2.55 -16.57 -11.26
N PHE A 40 -1.86 -15.76 -12.05
CA PHE A 40 -1.43 -16.17 -13.40
C PHE A 40 -0.40 -17.30 -13.37
N ALA A 41 0.58 -17.24 -12.47
CA ALA A 41 1.59 -18.29 -12.36
C ALA A 41 0.98 -19.64 -11.96
N TRP A 42 0.02 -19.64 -11.02
CA TRP A 42 -0.64 -20.86 -10.56
C TRP A 42 -1.65 -21.38 -11.59
N ALA A 43 -2.47 -20.51 -12.16
CA ALA A 43 -3.45 -20.87 -13.17
C ALA A 43 -2.80 -21.55 -14.38
N GLU A 44 -1.65 -21.03 -14.85
CA GLU A 44 -0.91 -21.61 -15.96
C GLU A 44 -0.25 -22.94 -15.58
N TYR A 45 0.41 -23.03 -14.43
CA TYR A 45 1.17 -24.23 -14.06
C TYR A 45 0.27 -25.45 -13.78
N PHE A 46 -0.93 -25.22 -13.22
CA PHE A 46 -1.83 -26.29 -12.79
C PHE A 46 -3.12 -26.38 -13.63
N ASP A 47 -3.24 -25.60 -14.71
CA ASP A 47 -4.49 -25.44 -15.48
C ASP A 47 -5.70 -25.10 -14.59
N ALA A 48 -5.44 -24.31 -13.55
CA ALA A 48 -6.34 -24.07 -12.42
C ALA A 48 -7.07 -22.73 -12.53
N TRP A 49 -7.45 -22.34 -13.76
CA TRP A 49 -8.05 -21.03 -14.06
C TRP A 49 -9.31 -20.75 -13.27
N THR A 50 -10.09 -21.78 -12.92
CA THR A 50 -11.37 -21.64 -12.20
C THR A 50 -11.33 -22.21 -10.78
N ASP A 51 -10.14 -22.41 -10.21
CA ASP A 51 -10.00 -23.01 -8.89
C ASP A 51 -10.54 -22.07 -7.79
N PRO A 52 -11.57 -22.48 -7.01
CA PRO A 52 -12.14 -21.65 -5.95
C PRO A 52 -11.15 -21.31 -4.83
N GLY A 53 -10.21 -22.21 -4.53
CA GLY A 53 -9.14 -22.00 -3.57
C GLY A 53 -8.17 -20.93 -4.04
N LEU A 54 -7.77 -20.96 -5.31
CA LEU A 54 -6.92 -19.92 -5.91
C LEU A 54 -7.60 -18.54 -5.85
N TYR A 55 -8.89 -18.47 -6.20
CA TYR A 55 -9.67 -17.23 -6.10
C TYR A 55 -9.80 -16.73 -4.66
N SER A 56 -10.04 -17.62 -3.69
CA SER A 56 -10.24 -17.22 -2.29
C SER A 56 -9.04 -16.45 -1.72
N LEU A 57 -7.82 -16.84 -2.10
CA LEU A 57 -6.59 -16.17 -1.68
C LEU A 57 -6.36 -14.88 -2.47
N VAL A 58 -6.49 -14.94 -3.80
CA VAL A 58 -6.22 -13.80 -4.69
C VAL A 58 -7.20 -12.65 -4.42
N VAL A 59 -8.49 -12.93 -4.26
CA VAL A 59 -9.51 -11.91 -3.96
C VAL A 59 -9.20 -11.17 -2.67
N VAL A 60 -8.75 -11.88 -1.63
CA VAL A 60 -8.37 -11.26 -0.35
C VAL A 60 -7.15 -10.35 -0.55
N LEU A 61 -6.10 -10.81 -1.22
CA LEU A 61 -4.91 -9.99 -1.50
C LEU A 61 -5.27 -8.73 -2.30
N LEU A 62 -6.09 -8.87 -3.33
CA LEU A 62 -6.54 -7.73 -4.14
C LEU A 62 -7.39 -6.76 -3.33
N ALA A 63 -8.35 -7.24 -2.53
CA ALA A 63 -9.20 -6.40 -1.70
C ALA A 63 -8.38 -5.57 -0.70
N PHE A 64 -7.45 -6.21 0.02
CA PHE A 64 -6.57 -5.52 0.96
C PHE A 64 -5.59 -4.56 0.25
N GLY A 65 -5.05 -4.96 -0.90
CA GLY A 65 -4.18 -4.10 -1.70
C GLY A 65 -4.88 -2.83 -2.17
N ILE A 66 -6.09 -2.96 -2.73
CA ILE A 66 -6.91 -1.83 -3.18
C ILE A 66 -7.30 -0.94 -2.00
N MET A 67 -7.74 -1.51 -0.87
CA MET A 67 -8.05 -0.74 0.33
C MET A 67 -6.84 0.03 0.87
N ALA A 68 -5.65 -0.57 0.87
CA ALA A 68 -4.42 0.09 1.31
C ALA A 68 -4.06 1.29 0.43
N ILE A 69 -4.24 1.17 -0.90
CA ILE A 69 -4.05 2.28 -1.85
C ILE A 69 -5.06 3.39 -1.60
N ILE A 70 -6.35 3.05 -1.48
CA ILE A 70 -7.42 4.03 -1.19
C ILE A 70 -7.16 4.75 0.13
N LEU A 71 -6.73 4.03 1.16
CA LEU A 71 -6.42 4.60 2.47
C LEU A 71 -5.23 5.56 2.39
N GLY A 72 -4.17 5.18 1.68
CA GLY A 72 -3.00 6.02 1.44
C GLY A 72 -3.34 7.33 0.72
N GLU A 73 -4.12 7.24 -0.36
CA GLU A 73 -4.58 8.39 -1.14
C GLU A 73 -5.55 9.29 -0.36
N THR A 74 -6.48 8.70 0.39
CA THR A 74 -7.43 9.46 1.23
C THR A 74 -6.70 10.23 2.32
N LYS A 75 -5.74 9.59 3.00
CA LYS A 75 -4.91 10.24 4.03
C LYS A 75 -4.06 11.37 3.45
N LYS A 76 -3.54 11.21 2.23
CA LYS A 76 -2.81 12.26 1.50
C LYS A 76 -3.71 13.45 1.22
N ARG A 77 -4.91 13.23 0.65
CA ARG A 77 -5.88 14.31 0.36
C ARG A 77 -6.29 15.07 1.61
N ILE A 78 -6.65 14.39 2.71
CA ILE A 78 -7.05 15.04 3.97
C ILE A 78 -5.89 15.92 4.50
N SER A 79 -4.65 15.46 4.38
CA SER A 79 -3.49 16.24 4.84
C SER A 79 -3.21 17.50 4.01
N THR A 80 -3.63 17.53 2.75
CA THR A 80 -3.52 18.69 1.87
C THR A 80 -4.64 19.69 2.10
N VAL A 81 -5.89 19.23 2.31
CA VAL A 81 -7.06 20.10 2.53
C VAL A 81 -7.03 20.81 3.89
N LYS A 82 -6.40 20.20 4.91
CA LYS A 82 -6.33 20.77 6.26
C LYS A 82 -5.23 21.82 6.46
N ARG A 83 -4.54 22.25 5.39
CA ARG A 83 -3.55 23.34 5.38
C ARG A 83 -4.17 24.58 4.77
#